data_AF-A0A378QU36-F1
#
_entry.id   AF-A0A378QU36-F1
#
_cell.length_a   1.000
_cell.length_b   1.000
_cell.length_c   1.000
_cell.angle_alpha   90.00
_cell.angle_beta   90.00
_cell.angle_gamma   90.00
#
_symmetry.space_group_name_H-M   'P 1'
#
loop_
_entity.id
_entity.type
_entity.pdbx_description
1 polymer ?
#
loop_
_entity_poly.entity_id
_entity_poly.type
_entity_poly.pdbx_seq_one_letter_code
_entity_poly.pdbx_strand_id
1 'polypeptide(L)'
;MSQDYEWILVYAKSDKFVASTEGKERKYYETDDFPNRPWRIHDCTTQRTASERPNSFFTMIDPKSGKEYPANPNATWRVTKDTFQEYYDKGKIVFPDDYDFLKISRPVMRYFKDDDMTKAGDNFGRIAVSTKLPDNIGMSLNGTKEITELFNGKLFDFPKPANLISYFSQIIFDKNALILDFFAGSGTTAHAVMQLNAEDKGNRQFICVQLPELTDKKSEAYKAGFDTIFEITKERIIRSAQKIQSENPDYIGDLGFKIFETVDNFLAIDDNEINPQTALPDLFSHTFSDDEYHTLLTTWRVYDGQCTD
;
A
#
# COMPACT_ATOMS: atom_id res chain seq x y z
N MET A 1 14.32 -29.48 8.78
CA MET A 1 13.69 -28.21 9.20
C MET A 1 12.47 -28.00 8.32
N SER A 2 11.36 -27.53 8.88
CA SER A 2 10.15 -27.13 8.14
C SER A 2 10.46 -25.92 7.26
N GLN A 3 9.87 -25.84 6.07
CA GLN A 3 9.91 -24.62 5.24
C GLN A 3 8.68 -23.78 5.57
N ASP A 4 8.84 -22.80 6.46
CA ASP A 4 7.74 -21.94 6.93
C ASP A 4 7.86 -20.54 6.31
N TYR A 5 7.76 -20.45 4.98
CA TYR A 5 7.76 -19.18 4.25
C TYR A 5 6.94 -19.26 2.96
N GLU A 6 6.39 -18.12 2.53
CA GLU A 6 5.72 -17.93 1.24
C GLU A 6 6.46 -16.84 0.45
N TRP A 7 6.25 -16.81 -0.87
CA TRP A 7 6.79 -15.77 -1.74
C TRP A 7 5.70 -14.79 -2.16
N ILE A 8 6.04 -13.50 -2.16
CA ILE A 8 5.19 -12.44 -2.71
C ILE A 8 6.04 -11.70 -3.73
N LEU A 9 5.62 -11.77 -4.99
CA LEU A 9 6.27 -11.07 -6.09
C LEU A 9 5.57 -9.74 -6.33
N VAL A 10 6.35 -8.65 -6.36
CA VAL A 10 5.84 -7.29 -6.54
C VAL A 10 6.45 -6.70 -7.79
N TYR A 11 5.60 -6.20 -8.69
CA TYR A 11 6.00 -5.53 -9.92
C TYR A 11 5.34 -4.16 -10.02
N ALA A 12 6.02 -3.22 -10.66
CA ALA A 12 5.50 -1.89 -10.95
C ALA A 12 5.44 -1.69 -12.47
N LYS A 13 4.34 -1.11 -12.96
CA LYS A 13 4.18 -0.78 -14.39
C LYS A 13 5.23 0.21 -14.89
N SER A 14 5.71 1.09 -14.01
CA SER A 14 6.74 2.09 -14.32
C SER A 14 7.57 2.41 -13.08
N ASP A 15 8.76 2.96 -13.31
CA ASP A 15 9.67 3.51 -12.29
C ASP A 15 9.11 4.70 -11.51
N LYS A 16 8.01 5.30 -11.97
CA LYS A 16 7.30 6.37 -11.28
C LYS A 16 6.55 5.89 -10.03
N PHE A 17 6.22 4.61 -9.94
CA PHE A 17 5.52 4.07 -8.77
C PHE A 17 6.50 3.90 -7.61
N VAL A 18 6.13 4.44 -6.44
CA VAL A 18 6.93 4.32 -5.23
C VAL A 18 6.04 3.78 -4.11
N ALA A 19 6.29 2.53 -3.72
CA ALA A 19 5.72 1.99 -2.50
C ALA A 19 6.48 2.53 -1.29
N SER A 20 5.77 3.04 -0.31
CA SER A 20 6.37 3.60 0.91
C SER A 20 5.56 3.26 2.15
N THR A 21 6.15 3.43 3.34
CA THR A 21 5.45 3.42 4.63
C THR A 21 5.68 4.72 5.37
N GLU A 22 4.86 5.01 6.39
CA GLU A 22 5.16 6.10 7.31
C GLU A 22 6.48 5.82 8.03
N GLY A 23 7.39 6.79 7.96
CA GLY A 23 8.64 6.77 8.68
C GLY A 23 8.45 7.15 10.14
N LYS A 24 9.45 6.83 10.96
CA LYS A 24 9.51 7.37 12.33
C LYS A 24 9.56 8.89 12.28
N GLU A 25 8.80 9.53 13.16
CA GLU A 25 8.81 10.99 13.29
C GLU A 25 10.23 11.46 13.59
N ARG A 26 10.71 12.41 12.77
CA ARG A 26 12.02 13.03 12.98
C ARG A 26 11.87 14.07 14.08
N LYS A 27 12.74 14.00 15.09
CA LYS A 27 12.80 15.02 16.13
C LYS A 27 13.46 16.30 15.58
N TYR A 28 12.67 17.37 15.48
CA TYR A 28 13.14 18.71 15.18
C TYR A 28 13.22 19.55 16.46
N TYR A 29 14.17 20.48 16.50
CA TYR A 29 14.43 21.44 17.57
C TYR A 29 14.14 22.85 17.05
N GLU A 30 13.67 23.72 17.94
CA GLU A 30 13.50 25.15 17.68
C GLU A 30 14.46 25.93 18.58
N THR A 31 15.15 26.90 18.01
CA THR A 31 16.18 27.69 18.68
C THR A 31 16.14 29.14 18.24
N ASP A 32 16.56 30.07 19.11
CA ASP A 32 16.43 31.51 18.90
C ASP A 32 17.25 32.05 17.71
N ASP A 33 18.33 31.36 17.35
CA ASP A 33 19.18 31.71 16.21
C ASP A 33 18.55 31.33 14.85
N PHE A 34 17.50 30.50 14.85
CA PHE A 34 16.72 30.13 13.66
C PHE A 34 15.21 30.20 13.96
N PRO A 35 14.66 31.41 14.19
CA PRO A 35 13.26 31.56 14.56
C PRO A 35 12.34 31.03 13.46
N ASN A 36 11.33 30.25 13.84
CA ASN A 36 10.37 29.60 12.94
C ASN A 36 10.98 28.65 11.90
N ARG A 37 12.24 28.21 12.08
CA ARG A 37 12.88 27.22 11.19
C ARG A 37 13.37 26.01 11.98
N PRO A 38 12.46 25.09 12.35
CA PRO A 38 12.83 23.89 13.09
C PRO A 38 13.88 23.08 12.34
N TRP A 39 14.81 22.45 13.07
CA TRP A 39 15.92 21.71 12.47
C TRP A 39 16.24 20.44 13.26
N ARG A 40 16.81 19.45 12.59
CA ARG A 40 17.25 18.20 13.21
C ARG A 40 18.74 18.00 13.04
N ILE A 41 19.31 17.14 13.88
CA ILE A 41 20.69 16.69 13.72
C ILE A 41 20.76 15.41 12.87
N HIS A 42 21.91 15.20 12.27
CA HIS A 42 22.27 13.97 11.59
C HIS A 42 23.77 13.74 11.72
N ASP A 43 24.20 12.48 11.71
CA ASP A 43 25.61 12.14 11.74
C ASP A 43 26.40 12.87 10.64
N CYS A 44 27.53 13.47 11.00
CA CYS A 44 28.43 14.18 10.09
C CYS A 44 29.48 13.24 9.46
N THR A 45 29.45 11.93 9.72
CA THR A 45 30.37 10.98 9.09
C THR A 45 29.75 10.20 7.93
N THR A 46 30.60 9.64 7.07
CA THR A 46 30.22 8.70 6.00
C THR A 46 30.96 7.38 6.18
N GLN A 47 30.40 6.28 5.67
CA GLN A 47 31.06 4.97 5.64
C GLN A 47 32.11 4.90 4.52
N ARG A 48 33.06 5.84 4.53
CA ARG A 48 34.18 5.90 3.59
C ARG A 48 35.46 6.21 4.35
N THR A 49 36.52 5.50 3.98
CA THR A 49 37.84 5.61 4.58
C THR A 49 38.58 6.88 4.14
N ALA A 50 39.66 7.20 4.85
CA ALA A 50 40.52 8.33 4.54
C ALA A 50 41.16 8.24 3.15
N SER A 51 41.51 7.03 2.69
CA SER A 51 42.08 6.81 1.36
C SER A 51 41.06 7.01 0.25
N GLU A 52 39.81 6.59 0.46
CA GLU A 52 38.72 6.81 -0.50
C GLU A 52 38.29 8.28 -0.59
N ARG A 53 38.43 9.03 0.51
CA ARG A 53 37.95 10.42 0.60
C ARG A 53 38.93 11.35 1.33
N PRO A 54 40.14 11.57 0.79
CA PRO A 54 41.19 12.34 1.47
C PRO A 54 40.77 13.78 1.79
N ASN A 55 40.02 14.44 0.90
CA ASN A 55 39.54 15.82 1.11
C ASN A 55 38.49 15.94 2.25
N SER A 56 37.95 14.82 2.71
CA SER A 56 37.01 14.73 3.84
C SER A 56 37.66 14.19 5.12
N PHE A 57 38.96 13.88 5.08
CA PHE A 57 39.75 13.43 6.21
C PHE A 57 40.60 14.59 6.76
N PHE A 58 40.00 15.43 7.59
CA PHE A 58 40.66 16.58 8.22
C PHE A 58 40.16 16.77 9.65
N THR A 59 40.95 17.45 10.48
CA THR A 59 40.50 17.87 11.81
C THR A 59 39.57 19.07 11.68
N MET A 60 38.32 18.92 12.12
CA MET A 60 37.42 20.07 12.24
C MET A 60 37.79 20.85 13.48
N ILE A 61 37.89 22.17 13.36
CA ILE A 61 38.14 23.08 14.47
C ILE A 61 36.86 23.88 14.67
N ASP A 62 36.32 23.89 15.89
CA ASP A 62 35.18 24.75 16.23
C ASP A 62 35.62 26.22 16.20
N PRO A 63 35.07 27.07 15.31
CA PRO A 63 35.45 28.48 15.23
C PRO A 63 35.14 29.29 16.50
N LYS A 64 34.22 28.84 17.37
CA LYS A 64 33.86 29.54 18.62
C LYS A 64 34.78 29.17 19.78
N SER A 65 35.01 27.88 19.99
CA SER A 65 35.76 27.39 21.16
C SER A 65 37.22 27.04 20.87
N GLY A 66 37.59 26.88 19.59
CA GLY A 66 38.90 26.38 19.17
C GLY A 66 39.12 24.88 19.41
N LYS A 67 38.10 24.14 19.88
CA LYS A 67 38.20 22.69 20.11
C LYS A 67 38.39 21.93 18.81
N GLU A 68 39.25 20.92 18.85
CA GLU A 68 39.60 20.08 17.71
C GLU A 68 38.86 18.74 17.71
N TYR A 69 38.37 18.35 16.53
CA TYR A 69 37.65 17.11 16.30
C TYR A 69 38.29 16.36 15.11
N PRO A 70 39.20 15.40 15.37
CA PRO A 70 39.83 14.62 14.31
C PRO A 70 38.83 13.71 13.60
N ALA A 71 39.00 13.53 12.29
CA ALA A 71 38.22 12.57 11.51
C ALA A 71 38.55 11.12 11.90
N ASN A 72 37.59 10.21 11.76
CA ASN A 72 37.88 8.78 11.88
C ASN A 72 38.44 8.26 10.54
N PRO A 73 39.60 7.58 10.50
CA PRO A 73 40.17 7.06 9.26
C PRO A 73 39.27 6.04 8.55
N ASN A 74 38.33 5.41 9.27
CA ASN A 74 37.36 4.46 8.72
C ASN A 74 35.98 5.10 8.45
N ALA A 75 35.78 6.36 8.86
CA ALA A 75 34.53 7.10 8.67
C ALA A 75 34.79 8.60 8.58
N THR A 76 35.12 9.07 7.37
CA THR A 76 35.44 10.47 7.06
C THR A 76 34.21 11.38 7.14
N TRP A 77 34.42 12.69 7.22
CA TRP A 77 33.35 13.68 7.31
C TRP A 77 32.47 13.74 6.03
N ARG A 78 31.22 14.19 6.18
CA ARG A 78 30.29 14.43 5.06
C ARG A 78 30.65 15.67 4.25
N VAL A 79 31.36 16.60 4.87
CA VAL A 79 31.88 17.81 4.25
C VAL A 79 33.36 17.63 3.87
N THR A 80 33.84 18.46 2.96
CA THR A 80 35.27 18.53 2.64
C THR A 80 35.93 19.69 3.38
N LYS A 81 37.25 19.68 3.47
CA LYS A 81 38.01 20.78 4.07
C LYS A 81 37.65 22.14 3.43
N ASP A 82 37.51 22.16 2.12
CA ASP A 82 37.25 23.39 1.35
C ASP A 82 35.79 23.87 1.47
N THR A 83 34.84 22.96 1.72
CA THR A 83 33.41 23.31 1.85
C THR A 83 32.99 23.53 3.30
N PHE A 84 33.85 23.20 4.27
CA PHE A 84 33.53 23.32 5.70
C PHE A 84 33.02 24.72 6.05
N GLN A 85 33.74 25.77 5.66
CA GLN A 85 33.40 27.14 6.03
C GLN A 85 32.02 27.54 5.48
N GLU A 86 31.73 27.21 4.22
CA GLU A 86 30.43 27.49 3.61
C GLU A 86 29.28 26.80 4.38
N TYR A 87 29.47 25.54 4.77
CA TYR A 87 28.47 24.80 5.55
C TYR A 87 28.31 25.37 6.96
N TYR A 88 29.41 25.78 7.60
CA TYR A 88 29.39 26.42 8.90
C TYR A 88 28.64 27.76 8.86
N ASP A 89 28.96 28.62 7.89
CA ASP A 89 28.33 29.94 7.72
C ASP A 89 26.83 29.83 7.41
N LYS A 90 26.42 28.77 6.70
CA LYS A 90 25.00 28.44 6.46
C LYS A 90 24.31 27.79 7.67
N GLY A 91 24.99 27.67 8.80
CA GLY A 91 24.47 27.05 10.02
C GLY A 91 24.19 25.55 9.86
N LYS A 92 24.90 24.84 8.98
CA LYS A 92 24.69 23.41 8.70
C LYS A 92 25.55 22.47 9.56
N ILE A 93 26.43 23.00 10.39
CA ILE A 93 27.28 22.25 11.31
C ILE A 93 26.93 22.67 12.73
N VAL A 94 26.77 21.69 13.63
CA VAL A 94 26.54 21.92 15.06
C VAL A 94 27.67 21.26 15.84
N PHE A 95 28.34 22.03 16.67
CA PHE A 95 29.37 21.55 17.58
C PHE A 95 28.78 21.16 18.95
N PRO A 96 29.46 20.29 19.72
CA PRO A 96 29.03 19.85 21.05
C PRO A 96 28.59 20.93 22.03
N ASP A 97 29.24 22.09 22.01
CA ASP A 97 28.98 23.17 22.97
C ASP A 97 28.08 24.28 22.41
N ASP A 98 27.48 24.10 21.21
CA ASP A 98 26.59 25.10 20.62
C ASP A 98 25.25 25.22 21.38
N TYR A 99 24.77 24.13 21.99
CA TYR A 99 23.49 24.10 22.70
C TYR A 99 23.52 23.20 23.94
N ASP A 100 23.16 23.75 25.10
CA ASP A 100 23.18 23.02 26.37
C ASP A 100 22.28 21.77 26.38
N PHE A 101 21.16 21.81 25.66
CA PHE A 101 20.21 20.70 25.58
C PHE A 101 20.68 19.56 24.65
N LEU A 102 21.68 19.80 23.78
CA LEU A 102 22.24 18.78 22.89
C LEU A 102 23.44 18.11 23.53
N LYS A 103 23.29 16.84 23.91
CA LYS A 103 24.37 16.02 24.46
C LYS A 103 25.04 15.22 23.34
N ILE A 104 25.80 15.90 22.49
CA ILE A 104 26.62 15.28 21.42
C ILE A 104 28.11 15.38 21.77
N SER A 105 28.92 14.42 21.34
CA SER A 105 30.36 14.38 21.63
C SER A 105 31.25 14.78 20.44
N ARG A 106 30.66 14.93 19.25
CA ARG A 106 31.33 15.28 17.99
C ARG A 106 30.43 16.18 17.15
N PRO A 107 30.99 16.91 16.17
CA PRO A 107 30.20 17.75 15.28
C PRO A 107 29.17 16.92 14.49
N VAL A 108 27.97 17.49 14.32
CA VAL A 108 26.85 16.88 13.59
C VAL A 108 26.36 17.81 12.49
N MET A 109 25.69 17.25 11.48
CA MET A 109 25.00 18.03 10.47
C MET A 109 23.68 18.55 11.01
N ARG A 110 23.33 19.80 10.68
CA ARG A 110 21.99 20.36 10.81
C ARG A 110 21.24 20.27 9.49
N TYR A 111 20.01 19.78 9.55
CA TYR A 111 19.05 19.82 8.45
C TYR A 111 17.81 20.58 8.89
N PHE A 112 17.45 21.64 8.16
CA PHE A 112 16.22 22.38 8.42
C PHE A 112 14.99 21.60 7.89
N LYS A 113 13.87 21.74 8.60
CA LYS A 113 12.63 21.02 8.28
C LYS A 113 12.07 21.45 6.92
N ASP A 114 12.12 22.74 6.61
CA ASP A 114 11.71 23.30 5.32
C ASP A 114 12.55 22.77 4.15
N ASP A 115 13.88 22.65 4.33
CA ASP A 115 14.78 22.03 3.34
C ASP A 115 14.44 20.55 3.14
N ASP A 116 14.21 19.80 4.23
CA ASP A 116 13.80 18.39 4.13
C ASP A 116 12.43 18.23 3.44
N MET A 117 11.45 19.09 3.76
CA MET A 117 10.12 19.08 3.15
C MET A 117 10.18 19.41 1.66
N THR A 118 10.93 20.45 1.29
CA THR A 118 11.13 20.85 -0.11
C THR A 118 11.77 19.72 -0.92
N LYS A 119 12.79 19.06 -0.34
CA LYS A 119 13.48 17.96 -1.01
C LYS A 119 12.61 16.71 -1.17
N ALA A 120 11.76 16.42 -0.18
CA ALA A 120 10.96 15.20 -0.17
C ALA A 120 9.59 15.36 -0.87
N GLY A 121 9.07 16.59 -0.98
CA GLY A 121 7.74 16.86 -1.51
C GLY A 121 6.66 16.05 -0.78
N ASP A 122 5.78 15.41 -1.54
CA ASP A 122 4.69 14.55 -1.03
C ASP A 122 5.20 13.32 -0.27
N ASN A 123 6.49 12.99 -0.40
CA ASN A 123 7.12 11.87 0.31
C ASN A 123 7.76 12.29 1.64
N PHE A 124 7.58 13.53 2.09
CA PHE A 124 8.06 13.94 3.41
C PHE A 124 7.44 13.06 4.50
N GLY A 125 8.28 12.53 5.38
CA GLY A 125 7.86 11.61 6.44
C GLY A 125 7.66 10.16 5.98
N ARG A 126 7.85 9.84 4.69
CA ARG A 126 7.75 8.47 4.17
C ARG A 126 9.11 7.80 4.06
N ILE A 127 9.14 6.47 4.16
CA ILE A 127 10.32 5.64 3.94
C ILE A 127 10.01 4.56 2.90
N ALA A 128 11.02 4.12 2.16
CA ALA A 128 10.85 3.03 1.20
C ALA A 128 10.44 1.73 1.90
N VAL A 129 9.57 0.96 1.25
CA VAL A 129 9.14 -0.35 1.75
C VAL A 129 10.34 -1.30 1.84
N SER A 130 10.42 -2.02 2.95
CA SER A 130 11.40 -3.08 3.19
C SER A 130 10.89 -4.41 2.64
N THR A 131 11.80 -5.26 2.15
CA THR A 131 11.48 -6.65 1.78
C THR A 131 11.20 -7.53 2.99
N LYS A 132 11.72 -7.14 4.17
CA LYS A 132 11.26 -7.68 5.45
C LYS A 132 9.96 -7.00 5.83
N LEU A 133 8.85 -7.74 5.70
CA LEU A 133 7.52 -7.28 6.08
C LEU A 133 7.40 -7.14 7.61
N PRO A 134 6.51 -6.25 8.09
CA PRO A 134 6.23 -6.10 9.52
C PRO A 134 5.65 -7.38 10.15
N ASP A 135 5.92 -7.62 11.43
CA ASP A 135 5.43 -8.83 12.12
C ASP A 135 3.90 -8.83 12.34
N ASN A 136 3.25 -7.66 12.25
CA ASN A 136 1.81 -7.48 12.49
C ASN A 136 0.92 -7.73 11.25
N ILE A 137 1.50 -8.07 10.09
CA ILE A 137 0.72 -8.40 8.87
C ILE A 137 -0.03 -9.74 8.99
N GLY A 138 0.28 -10.54 10.00
CA GLY A 138 -0.34 -11.83 10.27
C GLY A 138 0.31 -13.01 9.56
N MET A 139 -0.05 -14.22 10.00
CA MET A 139 0.34 -15.51 9.43
C MET A 139 -0.90 -16.25 8.89
N SER A 140 -0.73 -17.34 8.15
CA SER A 140 -1.84 -18.10 7.55
C SER A 140 -2.91 -18.55 8.55
N LEU A 141 -2.54 -18.76 9.82
CA LEU A 141 -3.47 -19.05 10.92
C LEU A 141 -4.43 -17.88 11.20
N ASN A 142 -3.98 -16.63 11.06
CA ASN A 142 -4.81 -15.44 11.27
C ASN A 142 -5.95 -15.38 10.26
N GLY A 143 -5.66 -15.60 8.97
CA GLY A 143 -6.72 -15.64 7.95
C GLY A 143 -7.76 -16.73 8.24
N THR A 144 -7.29 -17.92 8.67
CA THR A 144 -8.21 -19.03 9.03
C THR A 144 -9.08 -18.67 10.21
N LYS A 145 -8.52 -17.99 11.22
CA LYS A 145 -9.25 -17.52 12.39
C LYS A 145 -10.30 -16.46 12.01
N GLU A 146 -9.91 -15.46 11.22
CA GLU A 146 -10.81 -14.39 10.76
C GLU A 146 -12.06 -14.94 10.06
N ILE A 147 -11.89 -15.86 9.10
CA ILE A 147 -13.05 -16.44 8.41
C ILE A 147 -13.86 -17.34 9.33
N THR A 148 -13.22 -18.07 10.24
CA THR A 148 -13.92 -18.94 11.18
C THR A 148 -14.80 -18.14 12.12
N GLU A 149 -14.34 -16.98 12.59
CA GLU A 149 -15.12 -16.06 13.43
C GLU A 149 -16.30 -15.43 12.67
N LEU A 150 -16.10 -15.03 11.40
CA LEU A 150 -17.19 -14.49 10.57
C LEU A 150 -18.29 -15.53 10.27
N PHE A 151 -17.91 -16.79 10.11
CA PHE A 151 -18.83 -17.86 9.73
C PHE A 151 -19.29 -18.75 10.88
N ASN A 152 -18.73 -18.58 12.08
CA ASN A 152 -18.86 -19.54 13.19
C ASN A 152 -18.50 -20.98 12.76
N GLY A 153 -17.54 -21.11 11.84
CA GLY A 153 -17.19 -22.39 11.22
C GLY A 153 -16.10 -22.23 10.17
N LYS A 154 -15.33 -23.31 9.94
CA LYS A 154 -14.24 -23.32 8.97
C LYS A 154 -14.77 -23.65 7.57
N LEU A 155 -15.26 -22.64 6.85
CA LEU A 155 -15.88 -22.81 5.53
C LEU A 155 -14.94 -22.59 4.34
N PHE A 156 -13.71 -22.14 4.57
CA PHE A 156 -12.74 -21.92 3.50
C PHE A 156 -11.36 -22.36 3.97
N ASP A 157 -10.61 -22.96 3.06
CA ASP A 157 -9.26 -23.43 3.32
C ASP A 157 -8.23 -22.37 2.89
N PHE A 158 -7.27 -22.10 3.78
CA PHE A 158 -6.13 -21.22 3.52
C PHE A 158 -6.47 -19.78 3.06
N PRO A 159 -7.45 -19.09 3.68
CA PRO A 159 -7.67 -17.67 3.38
C PRO A 159 -6.42 -16.84 3.75
N LYS A 160 -6.09 -15.86 2.91
CA LYS A 160 -5.03 -14.89 3.25
C LYS A 160 -5.48 -14.01 4.41
N PRO A 161 -4.58 -13.56 5.32
CA PRO A 161 -4.91 -12.63 6.39
C PRO A 161 -5.32 -11.26 5.84
N ALA A 162 -6.35 -10.64 6.39
CA ALA A 162 -6.78 -9.30 5.96
C ALA A 162 -5.67 -8.25 6.15
N ASN A 163 -4.94 -8.31 7.27
CA ASN A 163 -3.84 -7.39 7.58
C ASN A 163 -2.72 -7.38 6.54
N LEU A 164 -2.45 -8.52 5.89
CA LEU A 164 -1.47 -8.61 4.81
C LEU A 164 -1.90 -7.76 3.60
N ILE A 165 -3.17 -7.85 3.22
CA ILE A 165 -3.72 -7.10 2.09
C ILE A 165 -3.91 -5.62 2.47
N SER A 166 -4.30 -5.31 3.71
CA SER A 166 -4.35 -3.94 4.22
C SER A 166 -2.98 -3.28 4.16
N TYR A 167 -1.92 -3.99 4.54
CA TYR A 167 -0.54 -3.48 4.42
C TYR A 167 -0.18 -3.16 2.97
N PHE A 168 -0.44 -4.07 2.02
CA PHE A 168 -0.18 -3.78 0.60
C PHE A 168 -1.01 -2.62 0.04
N SER A 169 -2.23 -2.45 0.53
CA SER A 169 -3.10 -1.33 0.15
C SER A 169 -2.60 -0.01 0.74
N GLN A 170 -2.05 -0.04 1.95
CA GLN A 170 -1.51 1.12 2.65
C GLN A 170 -0.24 1.65 1.97
N ILE A 171 0.68 0.76 1.54
CA ILE A 171 1.97 1.19 0.97
C ILE A 171 1.86 1.91 -0.38
N ILE A 172 0.70 1.84 -1.02
CA ILE A 172 0.37 2.58 -2.26
C ILE A 172 0.26 4.08 -1.96
N PHE A 173 -0.09 4.46 -0.72
CA PHE A 173 -0.29 5.86 -0.30
C PHE A 173 -1.34 6.64 -1.12
N ASP A 174 -2.29 5.92 -1.71
CA ASP A 174 -3.45 6.50 -2.39
C ASP A 174 -4.73 6.05 -1.68
N LYS A 175 -5.42 7.02 -1.09
CA LYS A 175 -6.68 6.80 -0.38
C LYS A 175 -7.88 6.64 -1.32
N ASN A 176 -7.72 6.85 -2.62
CA ASN A 176 -8.78 6.69 -3.62
C ASN A 176 -8.42 5.57 -4.63
N ALA A 177 -7.45 4.72 -4.30
CA ALA A 177 -6.98 3.67 -5.19
C ALA A 177 -8.09 2.67 -5.55
N LEU A 178 -8.10 2.21 -6.80
CA LEU A 178 -8.88 1.07 -7.25
C LEU A 178 -8.02 -0.20 -7.16
N ILE A 179 -8.47 -1.17 -6.37
CA ILE A 179 -7.76 -2.42 -6.07
C ILE A 179 -8.45 -3.58 -6.78
N LEU A 180 -7.73 -4.26 -7.67
CA LEU A 180 -8.24 -5.42 -8.41
C LEU A 180 -7.67 -6.72 -7.84
N ASP A 181 -8.55 -7.67 -7.55
CA ASP A 181 -8.21 -9.05 -7.23
C ASP A 181 -9.05 -9.99 -8.10
N PHE A 182 -8.44 -10.55 -9.14
CA PHE A 182 -9.12 -11.47 -10.06
C PHE A 182 -9.02 -12.94 -9.64
N PHE A 183 -8.53 -13.21 -8.43
CA PHE A 183 -8.55 -14.51 -7.76
C PHE A 183 -9.05 -14.33 -6.31
N ALA A 184 -10.24 -13.75 -6.17
CA ALA A 184 -10.72 -13.26 -4.88
C ALA A 184 -10.76 -14.33 -3.79
N GLY A 185 -10.99 -15.60 -4.16
CA GLY A 185 -11.01 -16.73 -3.25
C GLY A 185 -12.01 -16.47 -2.14
N SER A 186 -11.56 -16.44 -0.88
CA SER A 186 -12.45 -16.14 0.23
C SER A 186 -13.00 -14.70 0.28
N GLY A 187 -12.46 -13.74 -0.47
CA GLY A 187 -12.86 -12.32 -0.42
C GLY A 187 -12.04 -11.47 0.56
N THR A 188 -10.82 -11.89 0.88
CA THR A 188 -9.93 -11.17 1.81
C THR A 188 -9.64 -9.74 1.34
N THR A 189 -9.46 -9.51 0.03
CA THR A 189 -9.12 -8.20 -0.51
C THR A 189 -10.22 -7.17 -0.25
N ALA A 190 -11.46 -7.49 -0.60
CA ALA A 190 -12.61 -6.62 -0.30
C ALA A 190 -12.73 -6.31 1.20
N HIS A 191 -12.58 -7.33 2.06
CA HIS A 191 -12.58 -7.13 3.52
C HIS A 191 -11.50 -6.15 3.97
N ALA A 192 -10.25 -6.35 3.53
CA ALA A 192 -9.11 -5.51 3.91
C ALA A 192 -9.28 -4.05 3.44
N VAL A 193 -9.81 -3.84 2.22
CA VAL A 193 -10.04 -2.50 1.67
C VAL A 193 -11.10 -1.74 2.45
N MET A 194 -12.25 -2.38 2.73
CA MET A 194 -13.31 -1.76 3.54
C MET A 194 -12.82 -1.42 4.95
N GLN A 195 -12.09 -2.35 5.59
CA GLN A 195 -11.51 -2.14 6.92
C GLN A 195 -10.53 -0.95 6.92
N LEU A 196 -9.62 -0.90 5.94
CA LEU A 196 -8.63 0.17 5.85
C LEU A 196 -9.28 1.54 5.62
N ASN A 197 -10.33 1.62 4.78
CA ASN A 197 -11.09 2.86 4.59
C ASN A 197 -11.75 3.34 5.89
N ALA A 198 -12.29 2.43 6.69
CA ALA A 198 -12.86 2.76 8.00
C ALA A 198 -11.81 3.29 8.98
N GLU A 199 -10.61 2.70 8.99
CA GLU A 199 -9.50 3.08 9.87
C GLU A 199 -8.87 4.43 9.50
N ASP A 200 -8.57 4.64 8.22
CA ASP A 200 -7.81 5.81 7.76
C ASP A 200 -8.65 6.88 7.07
N LYS A 201 -9.98 6.71 7.06
CA LYS A 201 -10.95 7.58 6.37
C LYS A 201 -10.64 7.70 4.88
N GLY A 202 -10.23 6.60 4.27
CA GLY A 202 -10.02 6.47 2.83
C GLY A 202 -11.32 6.25 2.06
N ASN A 203 -11.20 6.23 0.75
CA ASN A 203 -12.26 5.96 -0.22
C ASN A 203 -11.74 5.06 -1.34
N ARG A 204 -10.95 4.03 -0.96
CA ARG A 204 -10.44 3.03 -1.90
C ARG A 204 -11.57 2.16 -2.40
N GLN A 205 -11.55 1.82 -3.67
CA GLN A 205 -12.53 0.95 -4.31
C GLN A 205 -11.90 -0.42 -4.58
N PHE A 206 -12.72 -1.46 -4.68
CA PHE A 206 -12.24 -2.79 -5.03
C PHE A 206 -13.05 -3.41 -6.16
N ILE A 207 -12.39 -4.25 -6.96
CA ILE A 207 -13.01 -5.19 -7.90
C ILE A 207 -12.48 -6.57 -7.54
N CYS A 208 -13.38 -7.48 -7.19
CA CYS A 208 -13.06 -8.87 -6.89
C CYS A 208 -13.73 -9.77 -7.92
N VAL A 209 -12.98 -10.64 -8.58
CA VAL A 209 -13.50 -11.64 -9.52
C VAL A 209 -13.32 -13.03 -8.92
N GLN A 210 -14.40 -13.81 -8.93
CA GLN A 210 -14.40 -15.19 -8.45
C GLN A 210 -15.25 -16.06 -9.39
N LEU A 211 -14.68 -17.18 -9.84
CA LEU A 211 -15.42 -18.18 -10.61
C LEU A 211 -16.45 -18.90 -9.71
N PRO A 212 -17.62 -19.28 -10.24
CA PRO A 212 -18.62 -20.07 -9.52
C PRO A 212 -18.21 -21.56 -9.47
N GLU A 213 -17.01 -21.85 -8.98
CA GLU A 213 -16.52 -23.22 -8.78
C GLU A 213 -17.35 -23.92 -7.71
N LEU A 214 -17.83 -25.14 -8.02
CA LEU A 214 -18.62 -25.93 -7.09
C LEU A 214 -17.79 -26.31 -5.86
N THR A 215 -18.41 -26.21 -4.68
CA THR A 215 -17.79 -26.70 -3.45
C THR A 215 -17.79 -28.24 -3.42
N ASP A 216 -16.82 -28.84 -2.73
CA ASP A 216 -16.84 -30.29 -2.50
C ASP A 216 -18.09 -30.64 -1.67
N LYS A 217 -18.91 -31.58 -2.14
CA LYS A 217 -20.13 -32.06 -1.46
C LYS A 217 -19.89 -32.55 -0.03
N LYS A 218 -18.65 -32.90 0.32
CA LYS A 218 -18.25 -33.32 1.67
C LYS A 218 -17.75 -32.17 2.55
N SER A 219 -17.47 -31.01 1.98
CA SER A 219 -16.95 -29.85 2.68
C SER A 219 -17.96 -29.28 3.67
N GLU A 220 -17.46 -28.57 4.68
CA GLU A 220 -18.33 -27.82 5.61
C GLU A 220 -19.07 -26.68 4.91
N ALA A 221 -18.47 -26.09 3.86
CA ALA A 221 -19.11 -25.06 3.04
C ALA A 221 -20.38 -25.58 2.37
N TYR A 222 -20.30 -26.73 1.70
CA TYR A 222 -21.47 -27.36 1.06
C TYR A 222 -22.55 -27.70 2.08
N LYS A 223 -22.17 -28.25 3.24
CA LYS A 223 -23.12 -28.56 4.34
C LYS A 223 -23.78 -27.31 4.91
N ALA A 224 -23.09 -26.17 4.88
CA ALA A 224 -23.61 -24.87 5.29
C ALA A 224 -24.49 -24.20 4.21
N GLY A 225 -24.68 -24.84 3.06
CA GLY A 225 -25.56 -24.37 1.98
C GLY A 225 -24.87 -23.48 0.96
N PHE A 226 -23.53 -23.50 0.89
CA PHE A 226 -22.77 -22.81 -0.16
C PHE A 226 -22.42 -23.79 -1.27
N ASP A 227 -23.13 -23.73 -2.38
CA ASP A 227 -22.95 -24.58 -3.55
C ASP A 227 -21.69 -24.19 -4.34
N THR A 228 -21.31 -22.91 -4.30
CA THR A 228 -20.12 -22.41 -5.00
C THR A 228 -19.18 -21.62 -4.10
N ILE A 229 -17.91 -21.56 -4.49
CA ILE A 229 -16.91 -20.70 -3.84
C ILE A 229 -17.35 -19.23 -3.89
N PHE A 230 -17.95 -18.79 -5.00
CA PHE A 230 -18.46 -17.43 -5.17
C PHE A 230 -19.45 -17.03 -4.06
N GLU A 231 -20.33 -17.95 -3.64
CA GLU A 231 -21.28 -17.66 -2.56
C GLU A 231 -20.58 -17.45 -1.22
N ILE A 232 -19.51 -18.20 -0.94
CA ILE A 232 -18.67 -18.00 0.24
C ILE A 232 -17.99 -16.63 0.18
N THR A 233 -17.43 -16.26 -0.98
CA THR A 233 -16.81 -14.95 -1.22
C THR A 233 -17.80 -13.82 -0.95
N LYS A 234 -18.98 -13.88 -1.58
CA LYS A 234 -20.06 -12.92 -1.44
C LYS A 234 -20.47 -12.78 0.03
N GLU A 235 -20.73 -13.91 0.70
CA GLU A 235 -21.17 -13.91 2.08
C GLU A 235 -20.10 -13.37 3.03
N ARG A 236 -18.80 -13.65 2.80
CA ARG A 236 -17.72 -13.06 3.58
C ARG A 236 -17.74 -11.55 3.46
N ILE A 237 -17.86 -11.02 2.24
CA ILE A 237 -17.87 -9.56 2.00
C ILE A 237 -19.04 -8.91 2.75
N ILE A 238 -20.25 -9.50 2.67
CA ILE A 238 -21.43 -9.02 3.39
C ILE A 238 -21.18 -8.99 4.91
N ARG A 239 -20.69 -10.10 5.48
CA ARG A 239 -20.44 -10.20 6.93
C ARG A 239 -19.32 -9.28 7.39
N SER A 240 -18.27 -9.12 6.59
CA SER A 240 -17.19 -8.19 6.85
C SER A 240 -17.71 -6.75 6.87
N ALA A 241 -18.52 -6.33 5.90
CA ALA A 241 -19.14 -5.01 5.88
C ALA A 241 -20.00 -4.77 7.13
N GLN A 242 -20.86 -5.74 7.49
CA GLN A 242 -21.68 -5.67 8.70
C GLN A 242 -20.85 -5.56 9.98
N LYS A 243 -19.78 -6.36 10.09
CA LYS A 243 -18.85 -6.33 11.23
C LYS A 243 -18.17 -4.97 11.35
N ILE A 244 -17.63 -4.45 10.24
CA ILE A 244 -16.97 -3.13 10.20
C ILE A 244 -17.95 -2.04 10.64
N GLN A 245 -19.18 -2.04 10.13
CA GLN A 245 -20.22 -1.08 10.53
C GLN A 245 -20.56 -1.19 12.02
N SER A 246 -20.64 -2.40 12.56
CA SER A 246 -20.93 -2.64 13.98
C SER A 246 -19.80 -2.18 14.90
N GLU A 247 -18.55 -2.35 14.48
CA GLU A 247 -17.35 -1.92 15.21
C GLU A 247 -17.10 -0.41 15.08
N ASN A 248 -17.64 0.22 14.04
CA ASN A 248 -17.49 1.65 13.75
C ASN A 248 -18.85 2.31 13.47
N PRO A 249 -19.71 2.51 14.49
CA PRO A 249 -21.08 3.02 14.28
C PRO A 249 -21.15 4.41 13.63
N ASP A 250 -20.13 5.24 13.83
CA ASP A 250 -20.04 6.60 13.29
C ASP A 250 -19.41 6.65 11.88
N TYR A 251 -19.00 5.50 11.31
CA TYR A 251 -18.44 5.44 9.97
C TYR A 251 -19.54 5.64 8.93
N ILE A 252 -19.36 6.63 8.06
CA ILE A 252 -20.30 7.04 7.00
C ILE A 252 -19.80 6.71 5.59
N GLY A 253 -18.69 5.99 5.48
CA GLY A 253 -18.13 5.62 4.17
C GLY A 253 -18.84 4.41 3.55
N ASP A 254 -18.53 4.15 2.28
CA ASP A 254 -19.16 3.07 1.53
C ASP A 254 -18.63 1.69 1.98
N LEU A 255 -19.56 0.80 2.31
CA LEU A 255 -19.34 -0.62 2.63
C LEU A 255 -20.15 -1.54 1.70
N GLY A 256 -20.85 -0.95 0.72
CA GLY A 256 -21.62 -1.64 -0.28
C GLY A 256 -20.75 -2.20 -1.40
N PHE A 257 -21.35 -3.07 -2.20
CA PHE A 257 -20.77 -3.55 -3.44
C PHE A 257 -21.89 -3.99 -4.39
N LYS A 258 -21.56 -4.06 -5.68
CA LYS A 258 -22.45 -4.59 -6.72
C LYS A 258 -21.92 -5.93 -7.20
N ILE A 259 -22.83 -6.79 -7.63
CA ILE A 259 -22.51 -8.10 -8.21
C ILE A 259 -22.79 -8.04 -9.69
N PHE A 260 -21.84 -8.53 -10.48
CA PHE A 260 -21.97 -8.74 -11.91
C PHE A 260 -21.60 -10.18 -12.21
N GLU A 261 -22.20 -10.73 -13.26
CA GLU A 261 -21.88 -12.06 -13.76
C GLU A 261 -21.66 -12.02 -15.26
N THR A 262 -20.91 -12.99 -15.77
CA THR A 262 -20.81 -13.23 -17.20
C THR A 262 -21.99 -14.06 -17.65
N VAL A 263 -22.59 -13.69 -18.76
CA VAL A 263 -23.65 -14.46 -19.41
C VAL A 263 -23.21 -14.85 -20.82
N ASP A 264 -23.76 -15.95 -21.33
CA ASP A 264 -23.49 -16.38 -22.69
C ASP A 264 -23.97 -15.32 -23.69
N ASN A 265 -23.20 -15.13 -24.77
CA ASN A 265 -23.59 -14.22 -25.84
C ASN A 265 -24.71 -14.85 -26.68
N PHE A 266 -25.95 -14.55 -26.32
CA PHE A 266 -27.15 -15.01 -27.03
C PHE A 266 -27.34 -14.37 -28.42
N LEU A 267 -26.52 -13.38 -28.80
CA LEU A 267 -26.47 -12.80 -30.14
C LEU A 267 -25.33 -13.36 -31.01
N ALA A 268 -24.54 -14.31 -30.49
CA ALA A 268 -23.44 -14.90 -31.26
C ALA A 268 -23.98 -15.68 -32.48
N ILE A 269 -23.46 -15.36 -33.66
CA ILE A 269 -23.69 -16.10 -34.90
C ILE A 269 -22.36 -16.78 -35.24
N ASP A 270 -22.39 -18.07 -35.57
CA ASP A 270 -21.20 -18.78 -36.02
C ASP A 270 -20.78 -18.24 -37.39
N ASP A 271 -19.50 -17.90 -37.56
CA ASP A 271 -18.95 -17.40 -38.82
C ASP A 271 -19.17 -18.39 -39.99
N ASN A 272 -19.31 -19.68 -39.71
CA ASN A 272 -19.60 -20.72 -40.70
C ASN A 272 -21.09 -20.76 -41.13
N GLU A 273 -21.98 -20.11 -40.39
CA GLU A 273 -23.41 -19.98 -40.73
C GLU A 273 -23.71 -18.74 -41.59
N ILE A 274 -22.72 -17.87 -41.79
CA ILE A 274 -22.81 -16.70 -42.68
C ILE A 274 -22.71 -17.18 -44.14
N ASN A 275 -23.84 -17.60 -44.70
CA ASN A 275 -24.00 -17.84 -46.12
C ASN A 275 -24.78 -16.67 -46.75
N PRO A 276 -24.24 -16.00 -47.80
CA PRO A 276 -24.88 -14.85 -48.45
C PRO A 276 -26.25 -15.17 -49.10
N GLN A 277 -26.63 -16.44 -49.18
CA GLN A 277 -27.93 -16.91 -49.67
C GLN A 277 -28.89 -17.33 -48.55
N THR A 278 -28.40 -17.47 -47.32
CA THR A 278 -29.24 -17.73 -46.15
C THR A 278 -29.89 -16.41 -45.74
N ALA A 279 -31.20 -16.43 -45.48
CA ALA A 279 -31.84 -15.28 -44.85
C ALA A 279 -31.07 -14.96 -43.57
N LEU A 280 -30.77 -13.67 -43.33
CA LEU A 280 -30.23 -13.25 -42.04
C LEU A 280 -31.09 -13.92 -40.95
N PRO A 281 -30.49 -14.55 -39.92
CA PRO A 281 -31.24 -14.93 -38.73
C PRO A 281 -32.11 -13.74 -38.36
N ASP A 282 -33.37 -13.97 -38.02
CA ASP A 282 -34.38 -12.92 -37.86
C ASP A 282 -34.13 -12.13 -36.55
N LEU A 283 -32.91 -11.60 -36.42
CA LEU A 283 -32.39 -10.75 -35.36
C LEU A 283 -33.24 -9.48 -35.22
N PHE A 284 -33.95 -9.11 -36.30
CA PHE A 284 -34.89 -8.01 -36.35
C PHE A 284 -36.33 -8.39 -35.96
N SER A 285 -36.64 -9.68 -35.76
CA SER A 285 -37.93 -10.16 -35.25
C SER A 285 -37.86 -10.75 -33.84
N HIS A 286 -36.66 -11.06 -33.31
CA HIS A 286 -36.48 -11.47 -31.92
C HIS A 286 -36.92 -10.35 -30.98
N THR A 287 -37.93 -10.64 -30.17
CA THR A 287 -38.35 -9.72 -29.09
C THR A 287 -37.56 -10.09 -27.85
N PHE A 288 -36.61 -9.24 -27.46
CA PHE A 288 -35.84 -9.45 -26.24
C PHE A 288 -36.75 -9.47 -25.02
N SER A 289 -36.47 -10.39 -24.10
CA SER A 289 -36.96 -10.35 -22.73
C SER A 289 -36.35 -9.16 -21.98
N ASP A 290 -36.99 -8.78 -20.87
CA ASP A 290 -36.47 -7.71 -20.00
C ASP A 290 -35.04 -8.01 -19.51
N ASP A 291 -34.74 -9.28 -19.21
CA ASP A 291 -33.41 -9.71 -18.78
C ASP A 291 -32.37 -9.55 -19.90
N GLU A 292 -32.68 -9.97 -21.14
CA GLU A 292 -31.79 -9.76 -22.29
C GLU A 292 -31.56 -8.28 -22.57
N TYR A 293 -32.59 -7.42 -22.44
CA TYR A 293 -32.43 -5.97 -22.54
C TYR A 293 -31.49 -5.42 -21.47
N HIS A 294 -31.63 -5.88 -20.22
CA HIS A 294 -30.76 -5.48 -19.12
C HIS A 294 -29.31 -5.94 -19.33
N THR A 295 -29.10 -7.16 -19.83
CA THR A 295 -27.78 -7.65 -20.23
C THR A 295 -27.17 -6.77 -21.31
N LEU A 296 -27.87 -6.54 -22.43
CA LEU A 296 -27.35 -5.73 -23.54
C LEU A 296 -26.98 -4.33 -23.08
N LEU A 297 -27.86 -3.67 -22.31
CA LEU A 297 -27.61 -2.32 -21.81
C LEU A 297 -26.38 -2.30 -20.88
N THR A 298 -26.26 -3.26 -19.98
CA THR A 298 -25.11 -3.34 -19.06
C THR A 298 -23.81 -3.57 -19.83
N THR A 299 -23.81 -4.52 -20.77
CA THR A 299 -22.65 -4.84 -21.62
C THR A 299 -22.24 -3.65 -22.48
N TRP A 300 -23.18 -2.96 -23.14
CA TRP A 300 -22.88 -1.80 -23.97
C TRP A 300 -22.33 -0.62 -23.17
N ARG A 301 -22.91 -0.33 -21.98
CA ARG A 301 -22.38 0.72 -21.12
C ARG A 301 -20.92 0.49 -20.73
N VAL A 302 -20.57 -0.75 -20.35
CA VAL A 302 -19.20 -1.11 -20.02
C VAL A 302 -18.30 -1.06 -21.26
N TYR A 303 -18.76 -1.56 -22.41
CA TYR A 303 -18.02 -1.54 -23.68
C TYR A 303 -17.70 -0.11 -24.14
N ASP A 304 -18.65 0.82 -23.97
CA ASP A 304 -18.51 2.24 -24.30
C ASP A 304 -17.66 3.01 -23.27
N GLY A 305 -17.09 2.33 -22.27
CA GLY A 305 -16.18 2.92 -21.29
C GLY A 305 -16.87 3.62 -20.12
N GLN A 306 -18.17 3.41 -19.90
CA GLN A 306 -18.81 3.86 -18.67
C GLN A 306 -18.47 2.89 -17.53
N CYS A 307 -17.77 3.38 -16.51
CA CYS A 307 -17.79 2.74 -15.20
C CYS A 307 -19.18 2.96 -14.61
N THR A 308 -19.84 1.90 -14.15
CA THR A 308 -21.12 2.02 -13.44
C THR A 308 -20.89 2.71 -12.10
N ASP A 309 -21.29 3.98 -11.98
CA ASP A 309 -21.40 4.71 -10.71
C ASP A 309 -22.22 3.90 -9.68
#